data_AF-A0A9D7T5J4-F1
#
_entry.id   AF-A0A9D7T5J4-F1
#
_cell.length_a   1.000
_cell.length_b   1.000
_cell.length_c   1.000
_cell.angle_alpha   90.00
_cell.angle_beta   90.00
_cell.angle_gamma   90.00
#
_symmetry.space_group_name_H-M   'P 1'
#
loop_
_entity.id
_entity.type
_entity.pdbx_description
1 polymer ?
#
loop_
_entity_poly.entity_id
_entity_poly.type
_entity_poly.pdbx_seq_one_letter_code
_entity_poly.pdbx_strand_id
1 'polypeptide(L)' 'MRMTVDQIVQETSQWPIDVVAELVDRITLAKHGGLDAKREAAWAETALRRSAELDSGKETLVPGPEVSARIRKIVGR' A
#
# COMPACT_ATOMS: atom_id res chain seq x y z
N MET A 1 9.49 -27.26 16.94
CA MET A 1 10.17 -26.55 15.83
C MET A 1 9.28 -25.40 15.36
N ARG A 2 9.85 -24.26 14.98
CA ARG A 2 9.11 -23.23 14.23
C ARG A 2 9.29 -23.53 12.74
N MET A 3 8.22 -23.40 11.96
CA MET A 3 8.33 -23.45 10.49
C MET A 3 9.21 -22.31 10.00
N THR A 4 10.00 -22.57 8.96
CA THR A 4 10.77 -21.52 8.28
C THR A 4 9.87 -20.74 7.32
N VAL A 5 10.31 -19.55 6.91
CA VAL A 5 9.61 -18.78 5.88
C VAL A 5 9.51 -19.59 4.58
N ASP A 6 10.59 -20.26 4.18
CA ASP A 6 10.61 -21.10 2.97
C ASP A 6 9.58 -22.23 3.02
N GLN A 7 9.38 -22.85 4.19
CA GLN A 7 8.37 -23.88 4.37
C GLN A 7 6.95 -23.32 4.22
N ILE A 8 6.68 -22.11 4.72
CA ILE A 8 5.37 -21.44 4.58
C ILE A 8 5.12 -21.08 3.11
N VAL A 9 6.13 -20.56 2.41
CA VAL A 9 6.04 -20.23 0.98
C VAL A 9 5.81 -21.49 0.15
N GLN A 10 6.57 -22.55 0.42
CA GLN A 10 6.41 -23.82 -0.30
C GLN A 10 5.02 -24.41 -0.12
N GLU A 11 4.52 -24.46 1.12
CA GLU A 11 3.19 -24.97 1.45
C GLU A 11 2.08 -24.20 0.72
N THR A 12 2.16 -22.87 0.76
CA THR A 12 1.12 -21.98 0.20
C THR A 12 1.21 -21.79 -1.31
N SER A 13 2.30 -22.25 -1.95
CA SER A 13 2.54 -22.08 -3.39
C SER A 13 1.49 -22.72 -4.30
N GLN A 14 0.81 -23.77 -3.83
CA GLN A 14 -0.21 -24.50 -4.59
C GLN A 14 -1.64 -24.13 -4.16
N TRP A 15 -1.79 -23.21 -3.20
CA TRP A 15 -3.10 -22.85 -2.70
C TRP A 15 -3.82 -21.89 -3.65
N PRO A 16 -5.17 -21.84 -3.61
CA PRO A 16 -5.93 -20.81 -4.31
C PRO A 16 -5.51 -19.40 -3.88
N ILE A 17 -5.51 -18.46 -4.84
CA ILE A 17 -5.00 -17.09 -4.63
C ILE A 17 -5.76 -16.32 -3.54
N ASP A 18 -7.06 -16.54 -3.45
CA ASP A 18 -7.96 -15.96 -2.44
C ASP A 18 -7.62 -16.46 -1.03
N VAL A 19 -7.28 -17.75 -0.90
CA VAL A 19 -6.86 -18.34 0.38
C VAL A 19 -5.50 -17.79 0.82
N VAL A 20 -4.57 -17.61 -0.11
CA VAL A 20 -3.26 -16.99 0.18
C VAL A 20 -3.44 -15.52 0.60
N ALA A 21 -4.35 -14.78 -0.05
CA ALA A 21 -4.67 -13.41 0.31
C ALA A 21 -5.23 -13.33 1.75
N GLU A 22 -6.19 -14.20 2.10
CA GLU A 22 -6.73 -14.26 3.47
C GLU A 22 -5.65 -14.59 4.50
N LEU A 23 -4.73 -15.52 4.19
CA LEU A 23 -3.62 -15.85 5.07
C LEU A 23 -2.73 -14.63 5.34
N VAL A 24 -2.36 -13.89 4.29
CA VAL A 24 -1.54 -12.67 4.40
C VAL A 24 -2.25 -11.61 5.23
N ASP A 25 -3.55 -11.40 5.01
CA ASP A 25 -4.35 -10.44 5.76
C ASP A 25 -4.37 -10.78 7.25
N ARG A 26 -4.58 -12.06 7.59
CA ARG A 26 -4.60 -12.53 8.99
C ARG A 26 -3.25 -12.40 9.68
N ILE A 27 -2.15 -12.72 8.98
CA ILE A 27 -0.79 -12.54 9.51
C ILE A 27 -0.52 -11.06 9.74
N THR A 28 -0.86 -10.21 8.76
CA THR A 28 -0.67 -8.76 8.83
C THR A 28 -1.44 -8.17 10.00
N LEU A 29 -2.73 -8.50 10.13
CA LEU A 29 -3.59 -8.07 11.23
C LEU A 29 -3.03 -8.50 12.59
N ALA A 30 -2.59 -9.76 12.72
CA ALA A 30 -2.06 -10.26 13.98
C ALA A 30 -0.72 -9.62 14.38
N LYS A 31 0.10 -9.20 13.41
CA LYS A 31 1.44 -8.62 13.66
C LYS A 31 1.45 -7.11 13.77
N HIS A 32 0.63 -6.45 12.98
CA HIS A 32 0.62 -4.99 12.86
C HIS A 32 -0.63 -4.36 13.48
N GLY A 33 -1.58 -5.19 13.92
CA GLY A 33 -2.91 -4.73 14.30
C GLY A 33 -3.76 -4.41 13.07
N GLY A 34 -4.98 -3.95 13.32
CA GLY A 34 -5.76 -3.29 12.27
C GLY A 34 -5.15 -1.94 11.93
N LEU A 35 -5.73 -1.26 10.93
CA LEU A 35 -5.46 0.16 10.74
C LEU A 35 -5.81 0.88 12.06
N ASP A 36 -4.82 1.55 12.65
CA ASP A 36 -5.05 2.41 13.79
C ASP A 36 -6.09 3.47 13.39
N ALA A 37 -7.23 3.51 14.08
CA ALA A 37 -8.37 4.34 13.69
C ALA A 37 -8.01 5.82 13.60
N LYS A 38 -7.04 6.28 14.42
CA LYS A 38 -6.53 7.65 14.36
C LYS A 38 -5.68 7.87 13.11
N ARG A 39 -4.84 6.91 12.73
CA ARG A 39 -4.05 6.94 11.49
C ARG A 39 -4.97 6.90 10.26
N GLU A 40 -6.02 6.09 10.29
CA GLU A 40 -7.03 6.03 9.23
C GLU A 40 -7.78 7.36 9.09
N ALA A 41 -8.25 7.94 10.20
CA ALA A 41 -8.89 9.25 10.20
C ALA A 41 -7.96 10.36 9.68
N ALA A 42 -6.70 10.37 10.11
CA ALA A 42 -5.71 11.35 9.64
C ALA A 42 -5.41 11.20 8.13
N TRP A 43 -5.42 9.96 7.62
CA TRP A 43 -5.26 9.70 6.19
C TRP A 43 -6.48 10.18 5.39
N ALA A 44 -7.69 9.90 5.87
CA ALA A 44 -8.93 10.37 5.25
C ALA A 44 -9.01 11.91 5.22
N GLU A 45 -8.68 12.58 6.33
CA GLU A 45 -8.61 14.04 6.40
C GLU A 45 -7.61 14.60 5.37
N THR A 46 -6.43 13.99 5.29
CA THR A 46 -5.40 14.38 4.33
C THR A 46 -5.86 14.21 2.89
N ALA A 47 -6.47 13.08 2.56
CA ALA A 47 -6.96 12.78 1.21
C ALA A 47 -8.06 13.76 0.80
N LEU A 48 -9.03 14.01 1.67
CA LEU A 48 -10.12 14.96 1.42
C LEU A 48 -9.62 16.39 1.25
N ARG A 49 -8.73 16.84 2.14
CA ARG A 49 -8.10 18.16 2.04
C ARG A 49 -7.33 18.31 0.73
N ARG A 50 -6.53 17.31 0.35
CA ARG A 50 -5.78 17.32 -0.91
C ARG A 50 -6.71 17.37 -2.11
N SER A 51 -7.80 16.61 -2.14
CA SER A 51 -8.78 16.68 -3.22
C SER A 51 -9.33 18.10 -3.37
N ALA A 52 -9.78 18.71 -2.26
CA ALA A 52 -10.32 20.07 -2.29
C ALA A 52 -9.29 21.13 -2.73
N GLU A 53 -8.03 20.97 -2.31
CA GLU A 53 -6.92 21.83 -2.74
C GLU A 53 -6.66 21.73 -4.27
N LEU A 54 -6.75 20.52 -4.83
CA LEU A 54 -6.64 20.29 -6.28
C LEU A 54 -7.85 20.88 -7.02
N ASP A 55 -9.07 20.60 -6.55
CA ASP A 55 -10.32 21.03 -7.18
C ASP A 55 -10.48 22.55 -7.16
N SER A 56 -9.96 23.23 -6.12
CA SER A 56 -9.96 24.69 -6.01
C SER A 56 -8.87 25.37 -6.85
N GLY A 57 -7.93 24.62 -7.44
CA GLY A 57 -6.79 25.17 -8.17
C GLY A 57 -5.78 25.88 -7.27
N LYS A 58 -5.83 25.66 -5.94
CA LYS A 58 -4.91 26.27 -4.98
C LYS A 58 -3.48 25.75 -5.12
N GLU A 59 -3.33 24.50 -5.56
CA GLU A 59 -2.03 23.84 -5.66
C GLU A 59 -1.46 23.91 -7.09
N THR A 60 -0.13 24.03 -7.19
CA THR A 60 0.56 23.94 -8.47
C THR A 60 0.75 22.49 -8.86
N LEU A 61 0.07 22.06 -9.94
CA LEU A 61 0.17 20.69 -10.44
C LEU A 61 1.40 20.53 -11.34
N VAL A 62 2.01 19.35 -11.29
CA VAL A 62 3.08 18.97 -12.21
C VAL A 62 2.50 18.06 -13.28
N PRO A 63 2.77 18.30 -14.58
CA PRO A 63 2.31 17.42 -15.65
C PRO A 63 2.77 15.98 -15.45
N GLY A 64 1.86 15.02 -15.67
CA GLY A 64 2.15 13.59 -15.55
C GLY A 64 3.41 13.12 -16.30
N PRO A 65 3.65 13.55 -17.56
CA PRO A 65 4.87 13.19 -18.29
C PRO A 65 6.15 13.65 -17.61
N GLU A 66 6.13 14.83 -16.96
CA GLU A 66 7.28 15.35 -16.23
C GLU A 66 7.54 14.52 -14.97
N VAL A 67 6.48 14.18 -14.22
CA VAL A 67 6.58 13.27 -13.07
C VAL A 67 7.16 11.92 -13.49
N SER A 68 6.64 11.32 -14.56
CA SER A 68 7.15 10.04 -15.07
C SER A 68 8.61 10.12 -15.51
N ALA A 69 9.04 11.23 -16.13
CA ALA A 69 10.44 11.43 -16.50
C ALA A 69 11.36 11.50 -15.27
N ARG A 70 10.92 12.17 -14.19
CA ARG A 70 11.65 12.20 -12.91
C ARG A 70 11.75 10.81 -12.29
N ILE A 71 10.65 10.05 -12.26
CA ILE A 71 10.63 8.68 -11.73
C ILE A 71 11.60 7.78 -12.49
N ARG A 72 11.61 7.82 -13.83
CA ARG A 72 12.54 7.03 -14.65
C ARG A 72 14.01 7.32 -14.34
N LYS A 73 14.39 8.56 -14.00
CA LYS A 73 15.77 8.85 -13.57
C LYS A 73 16.15 8.19 -12.25
N ILE A 74 15.17 7.88 -11.39
CA ILE A 74 15.40 7.30 -10.05
C ILE A 74 15.36 5.78 -10.11
N VAL A 75 14.31 5.21 -10.73
CA VAL A 75 14.03 3.76 -10.70
C VAL A 75 14.20 3.08 -12.05
N GLY A 76 14.31 3.83 -13.14
CA GLY A 76 14.54 3.31 -14.48
C GLY A 76 16.03 3.02 -14.66
N ARG A 77 16.40 1.74 -14.59
CA ARG A 77 17.68 1.24 -15.09
C ARG A 77 17.76 1.39 -16.60
#